data_AF-A0A7J9HB70-F1
#
_entry.id   AF-A0A7J9HB70-F1
#
_cell.length_a   1.000
_cell.length_b   1.000
_cell.length_c   1.000
_cell.angle_alpha   90.00
_cell.angle_beta   90.00
_cell.angle_gamma   90.00
#
_symmetry.space_group_name_H-M   'P 1'
#
loop_
_entity.id
_entity.type
_entity.pdbx_description
1 polymer ?
#
loop_
_entity_poly.entity_id
_entity_poly.type
_entity_poly.pdbx_seq_one_letter_code
_entity_poly.pdbx_strand_id
1 'polypeptide(L)'
;MEADRKTTSGDANDMPTSHFQEKVTYRVGNKQLFMYVLCYCCICEIISRELKLVSEQVICCLEGTRIGILYETSFAGEPCELYHCVLESKSFLEKMTVLEHTIPFFLPIREVENDLLSSNAMRFIDHIGELLQAYVDRREQVRLVKELYGNQIGELYHSLPYHMIEFVLEDSDCKVTVSLRYPDLVSVLPTRVKVLAWPMHQYKKSHTSSAGAMGSQPIPARLSYAEDALRTMSLPEAYAEIVLNLQQALQQMFQGGSPS
;
A
#
# COMPACT_ATOMS: atom_id res chain seq x y z
N MET A 1 -49.13 -49.68 42.30
CA MET A 1 -48.31 -48.47 42.46
C MET A 1 -48.13 -47.90 41.07
N GLU A 2 -48.52 -46.64 40.95
CA GLU A 2 -48.33 -45.68 39.85
C GLU A 2 -47.19 -45.98 38.86
N ALA A 3 -47.18 -45.53 37.61
CA ALA A 3 -48.12 -44.86 36.71
C ALA A 3 -47.30 -44.60 35.41
N ASP A 4 -47.95 -44.72 34.23
CA ASP A 4 -47.88 -43.83 33.04
C ASP A 4 -46.48 -43.47 32.41
N ARG A 5 -46.17 -43.37 31.10
CA ARG A 5 -46.78 -43.35 29.73
C ARG A 5 -45.66 -43.74 28.73
N LYS A 6 -45.81 -44.65 27.77
CA LYS A 6 -46.38 -44.55 26.40
C LYS A 6 -45.69 -43.58 25.39
N THR A 7 -45.10 -44.19 24.33
CA THR A 7 -45.10 -43.82 22.86
C THR A 7 -44.47 -42.48 22.39
N THR A 8 -43.82 -42.29 21.22
CA THR A 8 -43.44 -43.06 20.00
C THR A 8 -42.39 -42.23 19.22
N SER A 9 -41.55 -42.90 18.43
CA SER A 9 -40.99 -42.57 17.09
C SER A 9 -40.60 -41.14 16.68
N GLY A 10 -39.40 -41.02 16.08
CA GLY A 10 -39.07 -40.01 15.06
C GLY A 10 -37.58 -39.97 14.72
N ASP A 11 -37.22 -40.47 13.54
CA ASP A 11 -35.89 -40.39 12.90
C ASP A 11 -35.37 -38.95 12.72
N ALA A 12 -34.04 -38.76 12.79
CA ALA A 12 -33.21 -38.18 11.70
C ALA A 12 -31.78 -37.80 12.16
N ASN A 13 -30.79 -38.33 11.42
CA ASN A 13 -29.47 -37.80 11.04
C ASN A 13 -28.43 -37.29 12.06
N ASP A 14 -27.30 -38.03 12.06
CA ASP A 14 -25.89 -37.60 11.97
C ASP A 14 -25.43 -36.26 12.57
N MET A 15 -24.64 -36.35 13.65
CA MET A 15 -23.35 -35.65 13.76
C MET A 15 -22.49 -36.26 14.89
N PRO A 16 -21.26 -36.75 14.64
CA PRO A 16 -20.36 -37.07 15.74
C PRO A 16 -19.75 -35.78 16.28
N THR A 17 -20.22 -35.37 17.46
CA THR A 17 -19.59 -34.38 18.32
C THR A 17 -18.22 -34.89 18.78
N SER A 18 -17.14 -34.34 18.21
CA SER A 18 -15.79 -34.60 18.70
C SER A 18 -15.55 -33.82 20.00
N HIS A 19 -15.66 -34.53 21.12
CA HIS A 19 -15.06 -34.14 22.39
C HIS A 19 -13.54 -33.98 22.21
N PHE A 20 -13.05 -32.75 22.14
CA PHE A 20 -11.62 -32.46 22.23
C PHE A 20 -11.38 -31.66 23.52
N GLN A 21 -11.24 -32.39 24.62
CA GLN A 21 -10.73 -31.83 25.87
C GLN A 21 -9.63 -32.74 26.39
N GLU A 22 -8.42 -32.58 25.85
CA GLU A 22 -7.23 -33.22 26.39
C GLU A 22 -6.55 -32.24 27.37
N LYS A 23 -6.62 -32.58 28.65
CA LYS A 23 -6.07 -31.79 29.75
C LYS A 23 -4.61 -32.19 29.97
N VAL A 24 -3.67 -31.49 29.32
CA VAL A 24 -2.25 -31.82 29.43
C VAL A 24 -1.62 -31.11 30.64
N THR A 25 -1.00 -31.89 31.54
CA THR A 25 -0.25 -31.40 32.71
C THR A 25 1.25 -31.63 32.47
N TYR A 26 2.09 -30.61 32.65
CA TYR A 26 3.52 -30.67 32.28
C TYR A 26 4.47 -30.65 33.50
N ARG A 27 5.50 -31.50 33.48
CA ARG A 27 6.68 -31.42 34.38
C ARG A 27 7.82 -30.68 33.69
N VAL A 28 8.39 -29.70 34.39
CA VAL A 28 9.54 -28.90 33.96
C VAL A 28 10.81 -29.74 34.01
N GLY A 29 11.47 -29.95 32.86
CA GLY A 29 12.74 -30.69 32.78
C GLY A 29 13.32 -30.96 31.39
N ASN A 30 12.56 -30.74 30.30
CA ASN A 30 13.03 -30.99 28.93
C ASN A 30 13.23 -29.68 28.15
N LYS A 31 14.43 -29.43 27.61
CA LYS A 31 14.72 -28.27 26.72
C LYS A 31 13.81 -28.26 25.48
N GLN A 32 13.40 -29.43 25.01
CA GLN A 32 12.45 -29.60 23.90
C GLN A 32 11.03 -29.18 24.29
N LEU A 33 10.63 -29.41 25.55
CA LEU A 33 9.35 -28.94 26.08
C LEU A 33 9.35 -27.42 26.27
N PHE A 34 10.49 -26.83 26.67
CA PHE A 34 10.66 -25.38 26.75
C PHE A 34 10.56 -24.71 25.38
N MET A 35 11.05 -25.36 24.32
CA MET A 35 10.90 -24.91 22.93
C MET A 35 9.44 -24.88 22.47
N TYR A 36 8.69 -25.95 22.74
CA TYR A 36 7.25 -25.96 22.46
C TYR A 36 6.52 -24.91 23.28
N VAL A 37 6.84 -24.72 24.56
CA VAL A 37 6.19 -23.73 25.42
C VAL A 37 6.53 -22.29 25.04
N LEU A 38 7.74 -21.98 24.55
CA LEU A 38 8.10 -20.64 24.07
C LEU A 38 7.54 -20.34 22.69
N CYS A 39 7.56 -21.32 21.76
CA CYS A 39 6.90 -21.21 20.47
C CYS A 39 5.39 -21.07 20.67
N TYR A 40 4.79 -21.90 21.54
CA TYR A 40 3.42 -21.71 22.00
C TYR A 40 3.24 -20.40 22.75
N CYS A 41 4.18 -19.88 23.54
CA CYS A 41 4.00 -18.57 24.20
C CYS A 41 4.08 -17.43 23.21
N CYS A 42 4.91 -17.50 22.17
CA CYS A 42 5.00 -16.47 21.13
C CYS A 42 3.78 -16.54 20.20
N ILE A 43 3.41 -17.75 19.77
CA ILE A 43 2.16 -18.04 19.05
C ILE A 43 0.95 -17.64 19.91
N CYS A 44 0.92 -17.98 21.19
CA CYS A 44 -0.14 -17.59 22.12
C CYS A 44 -0.07 -16.11 22.48
N GLU A 45 1.07 -15.42 22.44
CA GLU A 45 1.13 -13.97 22.65
C GLU A 45 0.59 -13.24 21.42
N ILE A 46 0.92 -13.73 20.23
CA ILE A 46 0.32 -13.28 18.95
C ILE A 46 -1.19 -13.54 19.03
N ILE A 47 -1.63 -14.79 19.23
CA ILE A 47 -3.04 -15.20 19.28
C ILE A 47 -3.81 -14.60 20.47
N SER A 48 -3.21 -14.48 21.66
CA SER A 48 -3.89 -13.91 22.84
C SER A 48 -3.98 -12.39 22.77
N ARG A 49 -3.12 -11.72 21.99
CA ARG A 49 -3.32 -10.30 21.65
C ARG A 49 -4.29 -10.13 20.46
N GLU A 50 -4.36 -11.12 19.57
CA GLU A 50 -5.16 -11.16 18.33
C GLU A 50 -6.46 -11.97 18.48
N LEU A 51 -7.23 -11.69 19.53
CA LEU A 51 -8.70 -11.77 19.43
C LEU A 51 -9.30 -10.40 19.08
N LYS A 52 -8.45 -9.53 18.54
CA LYS A 52 -8.75 -8.15 18.19
C LYS A 52 -8.09 -7.87 16.85
N LEU A 53 -8.90 -7.90 15.79
CA LEU A 53 -8.61 -7.40 14.45
C LEU A 53 -7.55 -6.28 14.49
N VAL A 54 -6.28 -6.60 14.26
CA VAL A 54 -5.31 -5.60 13.85
C VAL A 54 -5.58 -5.40 12.37
N SER A 55 -6.36 -4.36 12.09
CA SER A 55 -6.79 -3.87 10.78
C SER A 55 -6.50 -4.81 9.61
N GLU A 56 -7.50 -5.62 9.26
CA GLU A 56 -7.60 -6.39 8.00
C GLU A 56 -6.62 -7.56 7.83
N GLN A 57 -5.85 -7.95 8.85
CA GLN A 57 -4.95 -9.12 8.77
C GLN A 57 -5.51 -10.33 9.52
N VAL A 58 -5.41 -11.52 8.91
CA VAL A 58 -5.85 -12.78 9.51
C VAL A 58 -4.65 -13.67 9.80
N ILE A 59 -4.46 -14.06 11.06
CA ILE A 59 -3.37 -14.94 11.51
C ILE A 59 -3.92 -16.34 11.75
N CYS A 60 -3.27 -17.36 11.19
CA CYS A 60 -3.66 -18.76 11.31
C CYS A 60 -2.48 -19.63 11.76
N CYS A 61 -2.72 -20.52 12.74
CA CYS A 61 -1.76 -21.58 13.06
C CYS A 61 -1.78 -22.64 11.95
N LEU A 62 -0.60 -22.96 11.43
CA LEU A 62 -0.42 -24.07 10.50
C LEU A 62 0.18 -25.27 11.24
N GLU A 63 0.19 -26.44 10.59
CA GLU A 63 0.80 -27.63 11.18
C GLU A 63 2.29 -27.39 11.53
N GLY A 64 2.68 -27.79 12.74
CA GLY A 64 4.05 -27.70 13.24
C GLY A 64 4.36 -26.38 13.94
N THR A 65 5.50 -25.78 13.62
CA THR A 65 6.00 -24.49 14.18
C THR A 65 5.81 -23.33 13.20
N ARG A 66 4.77 -23.41 12.37
CA ARG A 66 4.50 -22.48 11.28
C ARG A 66 3.29 -21.60 11.58
N ILE A 67 3.41 -20.32 11.24
CA ILE A 67 2.34 -19.32 11.35
C ILE A 67 2.05 -18.79 9.96
N GLY A 68 0.81 -18.92 9.51
CA GLY A 68 0.33 -18.29 8.28
C GLY A 68 -0.26 -16.92 8.60
N ILE A 69 0.09 -15.94 7.80
CA ILE A 69 -0.47 -14.59 7.84
C ILE A 69 -1.11 -14.32 6.49
N LEU A 70 -2.37 -13.89 6.50
CA LEU A 70 -3.10 -13.41 5.35
C LEU A 70 -3.29 -11.90 5.49
N TYR A 71 -2.81 -11.17 4.49
CA TYR A 71 -2.99 -9.74 4.35
C TYR A 71 -4.14 -9.50 3.39
N GLU A 72 -5.24 -8.97 3.89
CA GLU A 72 -6.31 -8.43 3.06
C GLU A 72 -5.96 -6.98 2.73
N THR A 73 -6.18 -6.59 1.47
CA THR A 73 -6.00 -5.20 1.03
C THR A 73 -7.30 -4.72 0.44
N SER A 74 -7.55 -3.41 0.55
CA SER A 74 -8.75 -2.80 0.01
C SER A 74 -8.45 -1.44 -0.61
N PHE A 75 -9.31 -0.98 -1.50
CA PHE A 75 -9.24 0.38 -2.03
C PHE A 75 -10.65 0.97 -2.11
N ALA A 76 -10.84 2.12 -1.48
CA ALA A 76 -12.16 2.76 -1.35
C ALA A 76 -13.25 1.83 -0.77
N GLY A 77 -12.87 0.91 0.13
CA GLY A 77 -13.77 -0.07 0.76
C GLY A 77 -14.02 -1.33 -0.07
N GLU A 78 -13.51 -1.40 -1.30
CA GLU A 78 -13.62 -2.59 -2.15
C GLU A 78 -12.39 -3.48 -1.96
N PRO A 79 -12.57 -4.80 -1.72
CA PRO A 79 -11.47 -5.73 -1.59
C PRO A 79 -10.60 -5.79 -2.86
N CYS A 80 -9.29 -5.84 -2.67
CA CYS A 80 -8.28 -6.03 -3.71
C CYS A 80 -7.68 -7.45 -3.60
N GLU A 81 -6.42 -7.63 -3.99
CA GLU A 81 -5.75 -8.93 -3.90
C GLU A 81 -5.35 -9.30 -2.47
N LEU A 82 -5.34 -10.61 -2.21
CA LEU A 82 -4.85 -11.19 -0.97
C LEU A 82 -3.37 -11.55 -1.10
N TYR A 83 -2.61 -11.25 -0.06
CA TYR A 83 -1.22 -11.66 0.05
C TYR A 83 -1.05 -12.56 1.27
N HIS A 84 -0.11 -13.49 1.22
CA HIS A 84 0.20 -14.31 2.38
C HIS A 84 1.70 -14.38 2.63
N CYS A 85 2.02 -14.67 3.89
CA CYS A 85 3.35 -14.94 4.38
C CYS A 85 3.28 -16.09 5.39
N VAL A 86 4.18 -17.05 5.28
CA VAL A 86 4.33 -18.12 6.27
C VAL A 86 5.64 -17.91 7.00
N LEU A 87 5.54 -17.80 8.31
CA LEU A 87 6.67 -17.71 9.20
C LEU A 87 6.96 -19.09 9.81
N GLU A 88 8.24 -19.43 9.93
CA GLU A 88 8.69 -20.66 10.56
C GLU A 88 9.77 -20.36 11.61
N SER A 89 9.70 -21.10 12.73
CA SER A 89 10.82 -21.24 13.66
C SER A 89 11.19 -22.72 13.76
N LYS A 90 12.40 -23.07 13.32
CA LYS A 90 12.91 -24.45 13.35
C LYS A 90 13.37 -24.87 14.74
N SER A 91 13.79 -23.91 15.57
CA SER A 91 14.12 -24.14 16.98
C SER A 91 14.07 -22.84 17.79
N PHE A 92 14.01 -22.92 19.12
CA PHE A 92 14.04 -21.75 20.00
C PHE A 92 15.35 -20.94 19.93
N LEU A 93 16.43 -21.51 19.41
CA LEU A 93 17.70 -20.83 19.21
C LEU A 93 17.81 -20.19 17.83
N GLU A 94 16.94 -20.58 16.91
CA GLU A 94 16.97 -20.11 15.53
C GLU A 94 16.00 -18.95 15.37
N LYS A 95 16.46 -17.91 14.69
CA LYS A 95 15.65 -16.74 14.35
C LYS A 95 14.39 -17.20 13.59
N MET A 96 13.24 -16.61 13.90
CA MET A 96 12.04 -16.78 13.09
C MET A 96 12.29 -16.25 11.68
N THR A 97 11.90 -16.99 10.66
CA THR A 97 12.18 -16.66 9.25
C THR A 97 10.93 -16.72 8.40
N VAL A 98 10.95 -16.02 7.27
CA VAL A 98 9.93 -16.14 6.23
C VAL A 98 10.22 -17.37 5.38
N LEU A 99 9.33 -18.36 5.46
CA LEU A 99 9.41 -19.62 4.73
C LEU A 99 8.91 -19.46 3.28
N GLU A 100 7.71 -18.90 3.10
CA GLU A 100 7.07 -18.68 1.79
C GLU A 100 6.15 -17.44 1.84
N HIS A 101 5.94 -16.78 0.69
CA HIS A 101 5.06 -15.62 0.59
C HIS A 101 4.63 -15.34 -0.86
N THR A 102 3.55 -14.57 -1.03
CA THR A 102 3.13 -13.97 -2.32
C THR A 102 3.42 -12.48 -2.44
N ILE A 103 4.09 -11.89 -1.44
CA ILE A 103 4.47 -10.47 -1.45
C ILE A 103 5.31 -10.15 -2.70
N PRO A 104 4.97 -9.10 -3.47
CA PRO A 104 5.69 -8.74 -4.70
C PRO A 104 7.19 -8.54 -4.48
N PHE A 105 8.02 -9.09 -5.38
CA PHE A 105 9.48 -9.14 -5.23
C PHE A 105 10.18 -7.77 -5.10
N PHE A 106 9.52 -6.70 -5.53
CA PHE A 106 10.03 -5.32 -5.46
C PHE A 106 9.71 -4.64 -4.13
N LEU A 107 8.94 -5.28 -3.23
CA LEU A 107 8.73 -4.82 -1.86
C LEU A 107 9.81 -5.42 -0.93
N PRO A 108 10.28 -4.65 0.08
CA PRO A 108 11.49 -4.98 0.83
C PRO A 108 11.27 -6.01 1.95
N ILE A 109 10.66 -7.17 1.64
CA ILE A 109 10.34 -8.19 2.66
C ILE A 109 11.59 -8.72 3.36
N ARG A 110 12.71 -8.87 2.66
CA ARG A 110 13.95 -9.43 3.21
C ARG A 110 14.64 -8.45 4.16
N GLU A 111 14.63 -7.17 3.83
CA GLU A 111 15.12 -6.11 4.69
C GLU A 111 14.26 -6.04 5.97
N VAL A 112 12.94 -6.05 5.82
CA VAL A 112 12.00 -6.01 6.94
C VAL A 112 12.09 -7.27 7.82
N GLU A 113 12.27 -8.44 7.23
CA GLU A 113 12.55 -9.70 7.93
C GLU A 113 13.84 -9.60 8.77
N ASN A 114 14.89 -9.03 8.18
CA ASN A 114 16.17 -8.87 8.86
C ASN A 114 16.09 -7.93 10.06
N ASP A 115 15.36 -6.82 9.91
CA ASP A 115 15.30 -5.76 10.91
C ASP A 115 14.27 -6.04 12.03
N LEU A 116 13.09 -6.53 11.66
CA LEU A 116 11.94 -6.60 12.57
C LEU A 116 11.65 -8.00 13.09
N LEU A 117 11.77 -9.04 12.27
CA LEU A 117 11.23 -10.35 12.62
C LEU A 117 11.91 -10.98 13.86
N SER A 118 13.21 -10.77 14.02
CA SER A 118 13.96 -11.22 15.21
C SER A 118 13.68 -10.43 16.48
N SER A 119 13.23 -9.18 16.35
CA SER A 119 13.04 -8.28 17.49
C SER A 119 11.58 -8.24 17.93
N ASN A 120 10.65 -8.19 16.98
CA ASN A 120 9.22 -8.09 17.21
C ASN A 120 8.44 -8.57 15.98
N ALA A 121 7.94 -9.81 16.04
CA ALA A 121 7.15 -10.41 14.96
C ALA A 121 5.89 -9.59 14.63
N MET A 122 5.24 -8.97 15.61
CA MET A 122 4.06 -8.11 15.35
C MET A 122 4.43 -6.90 14.50
N ARG A 123 5.56 -6.23 14.81
CA ARG A 123 6.03 -5.10 13.99
C ARG A 123 6.37 -5.52 12.57
N PHE A 124 6.93 -6.71 12.39
CA PHE A 124 7.13 -7.28 11.05
C PHE A 124 5.79 -7.44 10.33
N ILE A 125 4.81 -8.06 10.99
CA ILE A 125 3.47 -8.32 10.44
C ILE A 125 2.79 -7.01 10.04
N ASP A 126 2.69 -6.05 10.98
CA ASP A 126 2.08 -4.74 10.78
C ASP A 126 2.73 -4.00 9.60
N HIS A 127 4.06 -3.93 9.58
CA HIS A 127 4.79 -3.16 8.58
C HIS A 127 4.68 -3.74 7.17
N ILE A 128 4.63 -5.07 7.03
CA ILE A 128 4.36 -5.70 5.73
C ILE A 128 2.94 -5.36 5.25
N GLY A 129 1.96 -5.36 6.16
CA GLY A 129 0.60 -4.91 5.84
C GLY A 129 0.56 -3.47 5.37
N GLU A 130 1.23 -2.55 6.06
CA GLU A 130 1.34 -1.13 5.66
C GLU A 130 1.97 -0.98 4.26
N LEU A 131 3.04 -1.73 3.97
CA LEU A 131 3.70 -1.71 2.66
C LEU A 131 2.77 -2.20 1.54
N LEU A 132 2.04 -3.29 1.78
CA LEU A 132 1.10 -3.86 0.81
C LEU A 132 -0.08 -2.91 0.57
N GLN A 133 -0.67 -2.37 1.63
CA GLN A 133 -1.80 -1.45 1.53
C GLN A 133 -1.40 -0.18 0.79
N ALA A 134 -0.27 0.45 1.15
CA ALA A 134 0.21 1.64 0.46
C ALA A 134 0.59 1.37 -1.01
N TYR A 135 1.09 0.17 -1.33
CA TYR A 135 1.31 -0.25 -2.71
C TYR A 135 0.00 -0.33 -3.50
N VAL A 136 -1.02 -0.99 -2.95
CA VAL A 136 -2.35 -1.12 -3.56
C VAL A 136 -2.97 0.26 -3.75
N ASP A 137 -2.97 1.12 -2.73
CA ASP A 137 -3.53 2.46 -2.80
C ASP A 137 -2.91 3.30 -3.93
N ARG A 138 -1.57 3.32 -4.04
CA ARG A 138 -0.88 4.06 -5.11
C ARG A 138 -1.19 3.49 -6.49
N ARG A 139 -1.24 2.15 -6.63
CA ARG A 139 -1.55 1.47 -7.89
C ARG A 139 -2.99 1.78 -8.34
N GLU A 140 -3.95 1.66 -7.44
CA GLU A 140 -5.36 1.90 -7.73
C GLU A 140 -5.65 3.37 -8.01
N GLN A 141 -4.99 4.31 -7.31
CA GLN A 141 -5.05 5.72 -7.67
C GLN A 141 -4.60 5.99 -9.11
N VAL A 142 -3.49 5.38 -9.55
CA VAL A 142 -3.02 5.50 -10.95
C VAL A 142 -3.99 4.83 -11.93
N ARG A 143 -4.54 3.66 -11.58
CA ARG A 143 -5.56 2.97 -12.38
C ARG A 143 -6.79 3.86 -12.60
N LEU A 144 -7.31 4.47 -11.53
CA LEU A 144 -8.46 5.37 -11.57
C LEU A 144 -8.19 6.62 -12.39
N VAL A 145 -7.02 7.26 -12.23
CA VAL A 145 -6.65 8.43 -13.03
C VAL A 145 -6.63 8.10 -14.52
N LYS A 146 -6.11 6.93 -14.89
CA LYS A 146 -6.14 6.46 -16.27
C LYS A 146 -7.55 6.16 -16.78
N GLU A 147 -8.41 5.61 -15.93
CA GLU A 147 -9.80 5.30 -16.26
C GLU A 147 -10.63 6.59 -16.46
N LEU A 148 -10.48 7.57 -15.58
CA LEU A 148 -11.25 8.81 -15.58
C LEU A 148 -10.73 9.85 -16.58
N TYR A 149 -9.41 9.96 -16.73
CA TYR A 149 -8.75 11.07 -17.44
C TYR A 149 -7.75 10.62 -18.51
N GLY A 150 -7.70 9.33 -18.84
CA GLY A 150 -6.70 8.77 -19.76
C GLY A 150 -6.68 9.37 -21.17
N ASN A 151 -7.73 10.08 -21.58
CA ASN A 151 -7.78 10.82 -22.85
C ASN A 151 -7.07 12.19 -22.80
N GLN A 152 -6.87 12.75 -21.61
CA GLN A 152 -6.19 14.03 -21.37
C GLN A 152 -4.74 13.83 -20.91
N ILE A 153 -4.40 12.62 -20.49
CA ILE A 153 -3.06 12.24 -20.09
C ILE A 153 -2.32 11.74 -21.33
N GLY A 154 -1.19 12.36 -21.63
CA GLY A 154 -0.28 11.91 -22.67
C GLY A 154 0.49 10.66 -22.22
N GLU A 155 1.79 10.79 -22.03
CA GLU A 155 2.61 9.70 -21.49
C GLU A 155 2.40 9.57 -19.98
N LEU A 156 2.21 8.34 -19.50
CA LEU A 156 2.13 7.98 -18.08
C LEU A 156 3.11 6.82 -17.82
N TYR A 157 4.08 7.09 -16.94
CA TYR A 157 5.07 6.14 -16.47
C TYR A 157 4.91 5.93 -14.96
N HIS A 158 5.14 4.70 -14.50
CA HIS A 158 5.27 4.39 -13.09
C HIS A 158 6.31 3.27 -12.88
N SER A 159 6.99 3.29 -11.74
CA SER A 159 7.81 2.17 -11.28
C SER A 159 6.94 1.00 -10.78
N LEU A 160 7.52 -0.19 -10.65
CA LEU A 160 6.80 -1.37 -10.11
C LEU A 160 6.18 -1.13 -8.72
N PRO A 161 6.85 -0.49 -7.75
CA PRO A 161 6.27 -0.20 -6.44
C PRO A 161 5.36 1.03 -6.44
N TYR A 162 5.17 1.70 -7.57
CA TYR A 162 4.49 2.99 -7.69
C TYR A 162 5.12 4.12 -6.84
N HIS A 163 6.40 3.98 -6.47
CA HIS A 163 7.14 5.01 -5.71
C HIS A 163 7.67 6.15 -6.59
N MET A 164 7.52 6.01 -7.90
CA MET A 164 7.89 6.99 -8.91
C MET A 164 6.82 6.95 -9.98
N ILE A 165 6.11 8.07 -10.15
CA ILE A 165 5.04 8.24 -11.13
C ILE A 165 5.34 9.52 -11.89
N GLU A 166 5.28 9.46 -13.22
CA GLU A 166 5.49 10.62 -14.09
C GLU A 166 4.41 10.64 -15.15
N PHE A 167 3.81 11.80 -15.39
CA PHE A 167 2.83 11.93 -16.45
C PHE A 167 2.81 13.31 -17.07
N VAL A 168 2.23 13.38 -18.26
CA VAL A 168 2.10 14.60 -19.05
C VAL A 168 0.63 14.95 -19.22
N LEU A 169 0.30 16.23 -19.00
CA LEU A 169 -0.94 16.84 -19.46
C LEU A 169 -0.60 17.68 -20.70
N GLU A 170 -1.34 17.49 -21.78
CA GLU A 170 -1.20 18.30 -22.99
C GLU A 170 -2.34 19.31 -23.06
N ASP A 171 -1.99 20.60 -23.09
CA ASP A 171 -2.88 21.69 -23.39
C ASP A 171 -2.45 22.32 -24.73
N SER A 172 -3.39 22.95 -25.43
CA SER A 172 -3.16 23.67 -26.69
C SER A 172 -1.96 24.63 -26.68
N ASP A 173 -1.66 25.29 -25.56
CA ASP A 173 -0.59 26.28 -25.47
C ASP A 173 0.63 25.82 -24.65
N CYS A 174 0.51 24.73 -23.89
CA CYS A 174 1.57 24.25 -23.00
C CYS A 174 1.54 22.74 -22.76
N LYS A 175 2.72 22.18 -22.48
CA LYS A 175 2.88 20.82 -21.99
C LYS A 175 3.16 20.88 -20.49
N VAL A 176 2.39 20.17 -19.66
CA VAL A 176 2.64 20.11 -18.21
C VAL A 176 3.22 18.74 -17.87
N THR A 177 4.41 18.70 -17.29
CA THR A 177 5.04 17.47 -16.80
C THR A 177 4.90 17.39 -15.28
N VAL A 178 4.36 16.29 -14.79
CA VAL A 178 4.20 15.99 -13.36
C VAL A 178 5.14 14.84 -13.00
N SER A 179 5.89 15.00 -11.91
CA SER A 179 6.78 13.97 -11.35
C SER A 179 6.52 13.83 -9.85
N LEU A 180 6.10 12.63 -9.45
CA LEU A 180 5.84 12.23 -8.08
C LEU A 180 6.90 11.24 -7.61
N ARG A 181 7.34 11.39 -6.36
CA ARG A 181 8.24 10.46 -5.69
C ARG A 181 7.78 10.20 -4.26
N TYR A 182 7.82 8.93 -3.88
CA TYR A 182 7.44 8.39 -2.57
C TYR A 182 8.68 7.71 -1.98
N PRO A 183 9.59 8.47 -1.33
CA PRO A 183 10.80 7.89 -0.75
C PRO A 183 10.51 6.85 0.33
N ASP A 184 9.38 7.03 1.02
CA ASP A 184 8.85 6.09 2.00
C ASP A 184 7.75 5.25 1.36
N LEU A 185 7.92 3.92 1.38
CA LEU A 185 7.03 2.98 0.72
C LEU A 185 5.72 2.75 1.49
N VAL A 186 5.62 3.14 2.77
CA VAL A 186 4.33 3.11 3.49
C VAL A 186 3.47 4.36 3.23
N SER A 187 4.02 5.38 2.58
CA SER A 187 3.30 6.62 2.28
C SER A 187 2.38 6.49 1.06
N VAL A 188 1.08 6.78 1.23
CA VAL A 188 0.10 6.81 0.12
C VAL A 188 0.19 8.10 -0.71
N LEU A 189 0.67 9.20 -0.11
CA LEU A 189 0.86 10.50 -0.77
C LEU A 189 2.34 10.79 -1.04
N PRO A 190 2.67 11.48 -2.15
CA PRO A 190 4.05 11.79 -2.50
C PRO A 190 4.58 12.93 -1.64
N THR A 191 5.82 12.79 -1.15
CA THR A 191 6.49 13.88 -0.40
C THR A 191 7.37 14.75 -1.30
N ARG A 192 7.79 14.22 -2.45
CA ARG A 192 8.61 14.93 -3.43
C ARG A 192 7.83 15.04 -4.73
N VAL A 193 7.33 16.26 -4.97
CA VAL A 193 6.48 16.59 -6.12
C VAL A 193 7.13 17.71 -6.91
N LYS A 194 7.10 17.57 -8.24
CA LYS A 194 7.54 18.59 -9.19
C LYS A 194 6.52 18.70 -10.32
N VAL A 195 5.98 19.90 -10.53
CA VAL A 195 5.05 20.17 -11.64
C VAL A 195 5.59 21.34 -12.46
N LEU A 196 5.86 21.09 -13.74
CA LEU A 196 6.44 22.07 -14.66
C LEU A 196 5.56 22.25 -15.89
N ALA A 197 5.22 23.49 -16.20
CA ALA A 197 4.57 23.89 -17.44
C ALA A 197 5.60 24.40 -18.46
N TRP A 198 5.59 23.79 -19.64
CA TRP A 198 6.47 24.08 -20.77
C TRP A 198 5.69 24.84 -21.84
N PRO A 199 6.04 26.11 -22.14
CA PRO A 199 5.42 26.85 -23.24
C PRO A 199 5.75 26.17 -24.58
N MET A 200 4.73 25.76 -25.33
CA MET A 200 4.93 25.15 -26.66
C MET A 200 4.97 26.19 -27.79
N HIS A 201 4.34 27.33 -27.57
CA HIS A 201 4.37 28.46 -28.51
C HIS A 201 4.99 29.68 -27.81
N GLN A 202 6.18 30.08 -28.27
CA GLN A 202 6.75 31.36 -27.87
C GLN A 202 5.80 32.45 -28.35
N TYR A 203 5.05 33.06 -27.44
CA TYR A 203 4.35 34.32 -27.72
C TYR A 203 5.40 35.31 -28.25
N LYS A 204 5.35 35.62 -29.55
CA LYS A 204 6.17 36.67 -30.18
C LYS A 204 5.87 38.00 -29.49
N LYS A 205 6.65 38.37 -28.48
CA LYS A 205 6.80 39.79 -28.10
C LYS A 205 7.65 40.44 -29.20
N SER A 206 6.98 41.05 -30.16
CA SER A 206 7.58 41.92 -31.16
C SER A 206 8.05 43.20 -30.48
N HIS A 207 9.34 43.30 -30.15
CA HIS A 207 10.03 44.59 -30.14
C HIS A 207 11.43 44.44 -30.74
N THR A 208 11.69 45.32 -31.69
CA THR A 208 12.90 45.55 -32.47
C THR A 208 14.17 45.69 -31.62
N SER A 209 15.15 44.80 -31.80
CA SER A 209 16.58 45.17 -31.91
C SER A 209 17.50 43.93 -32.04
N SER A 210 18.23 43.91 -33.16
CA SER A 210 19.60 43.42 -33.38
C SER A 210 20.12 42.11 -32.74
N ALA A 211 20.53 41.23 -33.65
CA ALA A 211 21.75 40.40 -33.64
C ALA A 211 21.98 39.42 -32.47
N GLY A 212 21.85 38.13 -32.81
CA GLY A 212 22.64 37.04 -32.23
C GLY A 212 22.14 36.46 -30.91
N ALA A 213 21.24 35.47 -30.98
CA ALA A 213 21.04 34.55 -29.85
C ALA A 213 20.71 33.15 -30.37
N MET A 214 21.68 32.26 -30.18
CA MET A 214 21.59 30.80 -30.32
C MET A 214 20.41 30.29 -29.47
N GLY A 215 19.66 29.31 -30.00
CA GLY A 215 18.35 28.87 -29.52
C GLY A 215 18.16 28.85 -28.00
N SER A 216 17.35 29.79 -27.49
CA SER A 216 16.87 29.82 -26.10
C SER A 216 15.85 28.70 -25.91
N GLN A 217 16.21 27.67 -25.13
CA GLN A 217 15.27 26.65 -24.67
C GLN A 217 14.17 27.32 -23.84
N PRO A 218 12.89 26.95 -24.01
CA PRO A 218 11.81 27.51 -23.20
C PRO A 218 12.05 27.20 -21.72
N ILE A 219 12.07 28.24 -20.87
CA ILE A 219 12.22 28.08 -19.43
C ILE A 219 10.86 27.60 -18.89
N PRO A 220 10.79 26.42 -18.24
CA PRO A 220 9.53 25.94 -17.69
C PRO A 220 9.12 26.76 -16.46
N ALA A 221 7.83 26.97 -16.31
CA ALA A 221 7.25 27.57 -15.12
C ALA A 221 6.82 26.49 -14.13
N ARG A 222 7.10 26.69 -12.83
CA ARG A 222 6.70 25.76 -11.77
C ARG A 222 5.28 26.06 -11.31
N LEU A 223 4.42 25.06 -11.24
CA LEU A 223 3.04 25.20 -10.77
C LEU A 223 2.94 24.81 -9.28
N SER A 224 3.16 25.76 -8.37
CA SER A 224 3.15 25.47 -6.93
C SER A 224 1.82 24.95 -6.41
N TYR A 225 0.69 25.52 -6.87
CA TYR A 225 -0.65 25.07 -6.47
C TYR A 225 -0.89 23.58 -6.80
N ALA A 226 -0.41 23.15 -7.96
CA ALA A 226 -0.51 21.77 -8.42
C ALA A 226 0.34 20.83 -7.54
N GLU A 227 1.54 21.28 -7.17
CA GLU A 227 2.38 20.51 -6.26
C GLU A 227 1.76 20.36 -4.87
N ASP A 228 1.10 21.40 -4.36
CA ASP A 228 0.44 21.36 -3.05
C ASP A 228 -0.80 20.46 -3.04
N ALA A 229 -1.60 20.50 -4.11
CA ALA A 229 -2.72 19.56 -4.31
C ALA A 229 -2.22 18.10 -4.29
N LEU A 230 -1.16 17.79 -5.04
CA LEU A 230 -0.58 16.45 -5.11
C LEU A 230 0.06 15.97 -3.78
N ARG A 231 0.46 16.88 -2.89
CA ARG A 231 0.97 16.52 -1.55
C ARG A 231 -0.14 16.24 -0.52
N THR A 232 -1.37 16.70 -0.78
CA THR A 232 -2.44 16.75 0.23
C THR A 232 -3.70 15.99 -0.17
N MET A 233 -3.87 15.65 -1.44
CA MET A 233 -5.04 14.96 -1.99
C MET A 233 -4.62 13.66 -2.68
N SER A 234 -5.59 12.74 -2.89
CA SER A 234 -5.35 11.56 -3.71
C SER A 234 -5.05 11.96 -5.16
N LEU A 235 -4.37 11.10 -5.92
CA LEU A 235 -3.99 11.43 -7.30
C LEU A 235 -5.17 11.82 -8.21
N PRO A 236 -6.34 11.13 -8.19
CA PRO A 236 -7.50 11.55 -8.98
C PRO A 236 -8.04 12.93 -8.60
N GLU A 237 -8.14 13.23 -7.30
CA GLU A 237 -8.62 14.52 -6.80
C GLU A 237 -7.65 15.65 -7.14
N ALA A 238 -6.35 15.42 -6.89
CA ALA A 238 -5.31 16.37 -7.25
C ALA A 238 -5.28 16.64 -8.75
N TYR A 239 -5.49 15.62 -9.59
CA TYR A 239 -5.57 15.80 -11.04
C TYR A 239 -6.73 16.74 -11.42
N ALA A 240 -7.92 16.53 -10.85
CA ALA A 240 -9.07 17.40 -11.09
C ALA A 240 -8.76 18.86 -10.70
N GLU A 241 -8.17 19.08 -9.53
CA GLU A 241 -7.76 20.41 -9.04
C GLU A 241 -6.74 21.09 -9.97
N ILE A 242 -5.79 20.32 -10.50
CA ILE A 242 -4.78 20.80 -11.45
C ILE A 242 -5.45 21.35 -12.70
N VAL A 243 -6.29 20.53 -13.34
CA VAL A 243 -6.95 20.89 -14.61
C VAL A 243 -7.90 22.07 -14.43
N LEU A 244 -8.67 22.11 -13.33
CA LEU A 244 -9.61 23.20 -13.05
C LEU A 244 -8.94 24.57 -12.97
N ASN A 245 -7.75 24.66 -12.39
CA ASN A 245 -7.04 25.92 -12.17
C ASN A 245 -5.94 26.21 -13.21
N LEU A 246 -5.66 25.28 -14.12
CA LEU A 246 -4.51 25.34 -15.03
C LEU A 246 -4.52 26.60 -15.89
N GLN A 247 -5.63 26.88 -16.57
CA GLN A 247 -5.71 28.01 -17.49
C GLN A 247 -5.50 29.36 -16.78
N GLN A 248 -6.09 29.54 -15.59
CA GLN A 248 -5.93 30.74 -14.80
C GLN A 248 -4.48 30.91 -14.31
N ALA A 249 -3.86 29.83 -13.85
CA ALA A 249 -2.45 29.85 -13.41
C ALA A 249 -1.50 30.22 -14.56
N LEU A 250 -1.71 29.66 -15.75
CA LEU A 250 -0.90 29.97 -16.94
C LEU A 250 -1.04 31.44 -17.37
N GLN A 251 -2.25 32.00 -17.34
CA GLN A 251 -2.48 33.42 -17.65
C GLN A 251 -1.73 34.33 -16.69
N GLN A 252 -1.78 34.06 -15.38
CA GLN A 252 -1.07 34.87 -14.38
C GLN A 252 0.45 34.85 -14.59
N MET A 253 1.02 33.69 -14.92
CA MET A 253 2.48 33.57 -15.11
C MET A 253 2.98 34.17 -16.42
N PHE A 254 2.24 33.99 -17.53
CA PHE A 254 2.71 34.40 -18.85
C PHE A 254 2.20 35.78 -19.30
N GLN A 255 1.14 36.31 -18.69
CA GLN A 255 0.58 37.63 -19.01
C GLN A 255 0.83 38.68 -17.90
N GLY A 256 1.12 38.27 -16.66
CA GLY A 256 1.28 39.16 -15.48
C GLY A 256 2.57 39.98 -15.41
N GLY A 257 3.44 39.94 -16.42
CA GLY A 257 4.72 40.67 -16.46
C GLY A 257 4.64 42.14 -16.91
N SER A 258 3.49 42.80 -16.81
CA SER A 258 3.37 44.22 -17.13
C SER A 258 2.37 44.94 -16.21
N PRO A 259 2.88 45.65 -15.21
CA PRO A 259 2.33 46.91 -14.77
C PRO A 259 3.24 48.06 -15.23
N SER A 260 2.58 49.09 -15.75
CA SER A 260 3.07 50.36 -16.28
C SER A 260 4.03 51.13 -15.37
#